data_AF-A0A7L2T3T5-F1
#
_entry.id   AF-A0A7L2T3T5-F1
#
_cell.length_a   1.000
_cell.length_b   1.000
_cell.length_c   1.000
_cell.angle_alpha   90.00
_cell.angle_beta   90.00
_cell.angle_gamma   90.00
#
_symmetry.space_group_name_H-M   'P 1'
#
loop_
_entity.id
_entity.type
_entity.pdbx_description
1 polymer ?
#
loop_
_entity_poly.entity_id
_entity_poly.type
_entity_poly.pdbx_seq_one_letter_code
_entity_poly.pdbx_strand_id
1 'polypeptide(L)' 'MEHRFFAGINWQDVVQRKLVPLFRLQMTSEVDTRYFDKEFTAQ' A
#
# COMPACT_ATOMS: atom_id res chain seq x y z
N MET A 1 -10.05 -17.92 -3.35
CA MET A 1 -8.81 -17.27 -3.82
C MET A 1 -8.16 -18.03 -4.99
N GLU A 2 -8.93 -18.86 -5.72
CA GLU A 2 -8.41 -19.87 -6.65
C GLU A 2 -8.57 -19.50 -8.14
N HIS A 3 -9.09 -18.31 -8.43
CA HIS A 3 -9.22 -17.85 -9.81
C HIS A 3 -7.84 -17.74 -10.47
N ARG A 4 -7.72 -18.18 -11.73
CA ARG A 4 -6.43 -18.27 -12.47
C ARG A 4 -5.62 -16.98 -12.49
N PHE A 5 -6.30 -15.84 -12.37
CA PHE A 5 -5.65 -14.52 -12.27
C PHE A 5 -4.67 -14.43 -11.10
N PHE A 6 -4.95 -15.12 -9.98
CA PHE A 6 -4.14 -15.08 -8.77
C PHE A 6 -3.25 -16.31 -8.58
N ALA A 7 -3.02 -17.11 -9.62
CA ALA A 7 -2.29 -18.38 -9.51
C ALA A 7 -0.85 -18.23 -8.95
N GLY A 8 -0.23 -17.06 -9.11
CA GLY A 8 1.11 -16.77 -8.56
C GLY A 8 1.12 -16.16 -7.14
N ILE A 9 -0.05 -15.97 -6.52
CA ILE A 9 -0.15 -15.30 -5.22
C ILE A 9 -0.12 -16.33 -4.08
N ASN A 10 0.87 -16.21 -3.21
CA ASN A 10 0.83 -16.85 -1.90
C ASN A 10 -0.02 -16.01 -0.94
N TRP A 11 -1.23 -16.48 -0.65
CA TRP A 11 -2.18 -15.76 0.19
C TRP A 11 -1.76 -15.65 1.66
N GLN A 12 -0.95 -16.59 2.16
CA GLN A 12 -0.39 -16.48 3.50
C GLN A 12 0.59 -15.29 3.58
N ASP A 13 1.36 -15.06 2.53
CA ASP A 13 2.28 -13.92 2.44
C ASP A 13 1.55 -12.59 2.30
N VAL A 14 0.37 -12.57 1.66
CA VAL A 14 -0.52 -11.41 1.62
C VAL A 14 -0.99 -11.05 3.03
N VAL A 15 -1.54 -12.02 3.77
CA VAL A 15 -2.05 -11.81 5.14
C VAL A 15 -0.94 -11.36 6.08
N GLN A 16 0.24 -11.95 5.94
CA GLN A 16 1.42 -11.61 6.76
C GLN A 16 2.18 -10.36 6.27
N ARG A 17 1.66 -9.65 5.25
CA ARG A 17 2.28 -8.45 4.64
C ARG A 17 3.75 -8.66 4.22
N LYS A 18 4.06 -9.86 3.74
CA LYS A 18 5.41 -10.25 3.27
C LYS A 18 5.66 -9.86 1.81
N LEU A 19 4.61 -9.68 1.01
CA LEU A 19 4.76 -9.22 -0.37
C LEU A 19 5.22 -7.76 -0.39
N VAL A 20 6.30 -7.49 -1.12
CA VAL A 20 6.82 -6.13 -1.29
C VAL A 20 5.86 -5.34 -2.18
N PRO A 21 5.27 -4.22 -1.71
CA PRO A 21 4.44 -3.37 -2.55
C PRO A 21 5.26 -2.79 -3.70
N LEU A 22 4.70 -2.78 -4.91
CA LEU A 22 5.34 -2.17 -6.09
C LEU A 22 5.50 -0.64 -5.95
N PHE A 23 4.69 -0.03 -5.09
CA PHE A 23 4.76 1.38 -4.74
C PHE A 23 4.97 1.53 -3.24
N ARG A 24 6.08 2.17 -2.86
CA ARG A 24 6.32 2.61 -1.49
C ARG A 24 6.11 4.12 -1.43
N LEU A 25 5.25 4.55 -0.50
CA LEU A 25 5.05 5.96 -0.20
C LEU A 25 6.40 6.56 0.24
N GLN A 26 6.84 7.60 -0.46
CA GLN A 26 8.01 8.36 -0.05
C GLN A 26 7.55 9.44 0.92
N MET A 27 7.52 9.12 2.21
CA MET A 27 7.23 10.08 3.29
C MET A 27 8.53 10.69 3.80
N THR A 28 8.56 12.01 4.02
CA THR A 28 9.73 12.68 4.63
C THR A 28 9.65 12.78 6.16
N SER A 29 8.46 12.62 6.74
CA SER A 29 8.21 12.66 8.19
C SER A 29 6.92 11.93 8.55
N GLU A 30 6.71 11.62 9.83
CA GLU A 30 5.47 10.99 10.33
C GLU A 30 4.22 11.85 10.08
N VAL A 31 4.38 13.16 9.94
CA VAL A 31 3.31 14.13 9.65
C VAL A 31 3.28 14.58 8.17
N ASP A 32 3.96 13.86 7.28
CA ASP A 32 3.93 14.19 5.84
C ASP A 32 2.56 13.90 5.24
N THR A 33 1.87 14.95 4.80
CA THR A 33 0.51 14.89 4.27
C THR A 33 0.45 14.89 2.73
N ARG A 34 1.57 14.69 2.02
CA ARG A 34 1.63 14.79 0.55
C ARG A 34 0.66 13.90 -0.25
N TYR A 35 0.20 12.81 0.34
CA TYR A 35 -0.74 11.87 -0.27
C TYR A 35 -2.19 12.09 0.18
N PHE A 36 -2.44 13.09 1.02
CA PHE A 36 -3.77 13.57 1.37
C PHE A 36 -4.12 14.76 0.47
N ASP A 37 -5.40 14.89 0.14
CA ASP A 37 -5.85 16.04 -0.64
C ASP A 37 -5.63 17.35 0.12
N LYS A 38 -5.25 18.39 -0.62
CA LYS A 38 -5.00 19.72 -0.04
C LYS A 38 -6.22 20.31 0.63
N GLU A 39 -7.42 19.95 0.17
CA GLU A 39 -8.69 20.33 0.78
C GLU A 39 -8.75 20.01 2.28
N PHE A 40 -8.14 18.90 2.71
CA PHE A 40 -8.17 18.44 4.10
C PHE A 40 -6.96 18.84 4.94
N THR A 41 -5.94 19.47 4.34
CA THR A 41 -4.64 19.75 4.99
C THR A 41 -4.27 21.24 5.03
N ALA A 42 -4.99 22.09 4.31
CA ALA A 42 -4.69 23.53 4.16
C ALA A 42 -5.53 24.47 5.05
N GLN A 43 -6.24 23.94 6.06
CA GLN A 43 -7.05 24.74 7.00
C GLN A 43 -6.20 25.43 8.07
#